data_AF-A0A3D2XBH4-F1
#
_entry.id   AF-A0A3D2XBH4-F1
#
_cell.length_a   1.000
_cell.length_b   1.000
_cell.length_c   1.000
_cell.angle_alpha   90.00
_cell.angle_beta   90.00
_cell.angle_gamma   90.00
#
_symmetry.space_group_name_H-M   'P 1'
#
loop_
_entity.id
_entity.type
_entity.pdbx_description
1 polymer ?
#
loop_
_entity_poly.entity_id
_entity_poly.type
_entity_poly.pdbx_seq_one_letter_code
_entity_poly.pdbx_strand_id
1 'polypeptide(L)'
;MKSVIGAKIRMERLKLNYSQEGLCKDICTVSYLSKIEQGQVEAGENIVQLLFQKLHINFHMDEEFLKEAGKLIDNLYDEFYSFEDMKLLLQELKQKKEDYLNSPYLLDTLLFLELESQQEGEELNPYVTCMEQKQYEVYLYIQCLKGIDKSQDLLHLNPNAYYTTQLGIMRCQKGQYVEALELLLKGYELCANEGYVKGMLDAQSFLGNSYAGLNKNELMLRSYKVAARIAKSLKDDKFIRTINYNIGAALLEWNQVQQAKEYLEQCTDGSILFYQKYAICLEKLGDYEQAGKILQKGFLKLQQAIEAEEELEQKSKEEAKEESKEESEE
;
A
#
# COMPACT_ATOMS: atom_id res chain seq x y z
N MET A 1 25.18 14.31 3.62
CA MET A 1 24.04 13.63 2.97
C MET A 1 23.62 14.48 1.78
N LYS A 2 23.10 13.89 0.70
CA LYS A 2 22.62 14.70 -0.43
C LYS A 2 21.32 15.40 -0.01
N SER A 3 21.22 16.70 -0.23
CA SER A 3 20.08 17.50 0.22
C SER A 3 18.85 17.31 -0.68
N VAL A 4 17.70 16.99 -0.07
CA VAL A 4 16.38 16.94 -0.72
C VAL A 4 16.02 18.27 -1.39
N ILE A 5 16.40 19.38 -0.75
CA ILE A 5 16.20 20.74 -1.27
C ILE A 5 16.89 20.91 -2.62
N GLY A 6 18.12 20.42 -2.77
CA GLY A 6 18.86 20.48 -4.03
C GLY A 6 18.17 19.70 -5.15
N ALA A 7 17.64 18.51 -4.84
CA ALA A 7 16.88 17.71 -5.79
C ALA A 7 15.58 18.41 -6.21
N LYS A 8 14.83 19.00 -5.27
CA LYS A 8 13.61 19.78 -5.57
C LYS A 8 13.90 20.96 -6.48
N ILE A 9 14.94 21.75 -6.19
CA ILE A 9 15.36 22.88 -7.05
C ILE A 9 15.64 22.40 -8.47
N ARG A 10 16.38 21.30 -8.63
CA ARG A 10 16.69 20.73 -9.94
C ARG A 10 15.43 20.32 -10.69
N MET A 11 14.50 19.64 -10.02
CA MET A 11 13.28 19.13 -10.64
C MET A 11 12.36 20.26 -11.09
N GLU A 12 12.16 21.27 -10.26
CA GLU A 12 11.32 22.42 -10.58
C GLU A 12 11.95 23.30 -11.67
N ARG A 13 13.28 23.46 -11.63
CA ARG A 13 14.02 24.12 -12.72
C ARG A 13 13.79 23.43 -14.07
N LEU A 14 13.81 22.10 -14.10
CA LEU A 14 13.58 21.32 -15.31
C LEU A 14 12.11 21.38 -15.76
N LYS A 15 11.15 21.34 -14.83
CA LYS A 15 9.71 21.53 -15.12
C LYS A 15 9.46 22.90 -15.78
N LEU A 16 10.11 23.96 -15.31
CA LEU A 16 10.01 25.32 -15.86
C LEU A 16 10.92 25.60 -17.06
N ASN A 17 11.67 24.60 -17.57
CA ASN A 17 12.62 24.72 -18.67
C ASN A 17 13.73 25.78 -18.45
N TYR A 18 14.12 26.03 -17.19
CA TYR A 18 15.19 26.96 -16.86
C TYR A 18 16.58 26.33 -17.01
N SER A 19 17.52 27.07 -17.58
CA SER A 19 18.95 26.71 -17.53
C SER A 19 19.52 27.01 -16.14
N GLN A 20 20.62 26.34 -15.76
CA GLN A 20 21.31 26.65 -14.50
C GLN A 20 21.79 28.11 -14.48
N GLU A 21 22.25 28.63 -15.63
CA GLU A 21 22.62 30.04 -15.81
C GLU A 21 21.43 30.99 -15.59
N GLY A 22 20.26 30.64 -16.15
CA GLY A 22 19.05 31.43 -16.01
C GLY A 22 18.58 31.51 -14.57
N LEU A 23 18.59 30.37 -13.85
CA LEU A 23 18.17 30.31 -12.45
C LEU A 23 19.18 30.97 -11.51
N CYS A 24 20.49 30.73 -11.66
CA CYS A 24 21.49 31.25 -10.71
C CYS A 24 21.80 32.75 -10.89
N LYS A 25 21.37 33.38 -11.99
CA LYS A 25 21.62 34.79 -12.28
C LYS A 25 21.20 35.68 -11.10
N ASP A 26 22.15 36.53 -10.68
CA ASP A 26 22.05 37.48 -9.55
C ASP A 26 21.89 36.82 -8.15
N ILE A 27 22.08 35.50 -8.06
CA ILE A 27 21.95 34.74 -6.80
C ILE A 27 23.27 34.04 -6.45
N CYS A 28 23.80 33.21 -7.35
CA CYS A 28 25.05 32.46 -7.14
C CYS A 28 25.72 32.05 -8.45
N THR A 29 26.89 31.40 -8.39
CA THR A 29 27.58 30.92 -9.59
C THR A 29 26.96 29.63 -10.14
N VAL A 30 27.04 29.41 -11.45
CA VAL A 30 26.53 28.19 -12.12
C VAL A 30 27.14 26.93 -11.52
N SER A 31 28.45 26.96 -11.25
CA SER A 31 29.17 25.85 -10.61
C SER A 31 28.65 25.56 -9.20
N TYR A 32 28.30 26.61 -8.44
CA TYR A 32 27.73 26.46 -7.11
C TYR A 32 26.31 25.89 -7.15
N LEU A 33 25.44 26.40 -8.04
CA LEU A 33 24.09 25.85 -8.25
C LEU A 33 24.14 24.37 -8.65
N SER A 34 25.04 24.01 -9.57
CA SER A 34 25.22 22.61 -9.99
C SER A 34 25.62 21.69 -8.83
N LYS A 35 26.48 22.18 -7.92
CA LYS A 35 26.86 21.44 -6.70
C LYS A 35 25.70 21.32 -5.71
N ILE A 36 24.86 22.34 -5.58
CA ILE A 36 23.64 22.31 -4.76
C ILE A 36 22.66 21.28 -5.31
N GLU A 37 22.35 21.33 -6.61
CA GLU A 37 21.43 20.40 -7.28
C GLU A 37 21.88 18.93 -7.20
N GLN A 38 23.18 18.69 -7.11
CA GLN A 38 23.76 17.36 -6.94
C GLN A 38 23.85 16.91 -5.48
N GLY A 39 23.49 17.77 -4.53
CA GLY A 39 23.59 17.52 -3.10
C GLY A 39 25.04 17.46 -2.59
N GLN A 40 25.99 18.08 -3.30
CA GLN A 40 27.41 18.13 -2.92
C GLN A 40 27.72 19.26 -1.93
N VAL A 41 26.92 20.32 -1.94
CA VAL A 41 27.07 21.48 -1.06
C VAL A 41 25.71 21.89 -0.52
N GLU A 42 25.64 22.15 0.79
CA GLU A 42 24.48 22.78 1.42
C GLU A 42 24.56 24.29 1.22
N ALA A 43 23.55 24.85 0.56
CA ALA A 43 23.43 26.28 0.41
C ALA A 43 22.95 26.91 1.72
N GLY A 44 23.46 28.10 2.05
CA GLY A 44 22.89 28.88 3.14
C GLY A 44 21.44 29.26 2.85
N GLU A 45 20.63 29.42 3.91
CA GLU A 45 19.18 29.69 3.84
C GLU A 45 18.84 30.82 2.88
N ASN A 46 19.61 31.91 2.89
CA ASN A 46 19.40 33.06 1.99
C ASN A 46 19.48 32.68 0.51
N ILE A 47 20.41 31.79 0.12
CA ILE A 47 20.56 31.36 -1.28
C ILE A 47 19.40 30.44 -1.66
N VAL A 48 18.99 29.55 -0.76
CA VAL A 48 17.85 28.65 -0.97
C VAL A 48 16.56 29.46 -1.16
N GLN A 49 16.30 30.45 -0.30
CA GLN A 49 15.13 31.31 -0.39
C GLN A 49 15.09 32.09 -1.72
N LEU A 50 16.20 32.68 -2.14
CA LEU A 50 16.28 33.41 -3.41
C LEU A 50 16.04 32.49 -4.63
N LEU A 51 16.55 31.26 -4.58
CA LEU A 51 16.30 30.26 -5.62
C LEU A 51 14.83 29.86 -5.67
N PHE A 52 14.19 29.61 -4.53
CA PHE A 52 12.77 29.25 -4.47
C PHE A 52 11.85 30.41 -4.88
N GLN A 53 12.16 31.65 -4.49
CA GLN A 53 11.42 32.83 -4.96
C GLN A 53 11.42 32.92 -6.49
N LYS A 54 12.55 32.63 -7.14
CA LYS A 54 12.69 32.65 -8.59
C LYS A 54 12.03 31.45 -9.29
N LEU A 55 11.81 30.37 -8.56
CA LEU A 55 11.02 29.22 -9.00
C LEU A 55 9.53 29.36 -8.66
N HIS A 56 9.11 30.45 -8.03
CA HIS A 56 7.74 30.67 -7.55
C HIS A 56 7.26 29.59 -6.56
N ILE A 57 8.17 29.09 -5.71
CA ILE A 57 7.88 28.07 -4.71
C ILE A 57 7.88 28.70 -3.32
N ASN A 58 6.79 28.49 -2.59
CA ASN A 58 6.72 28.81 -1.17
C ASN A 58 7.20 27.59 -0.38
N PHE A 59 8.46 27.61 0.04
CA PHE A 59 9.05 26.48 0.79
C PHE A 59 8.87 26.69 2.30
N HIS A 60 8.11 25.80 2.94
CA HIS A 60 7.75 25.88 4.35
C HIS A 60 8.90 25.40 5.24
N MET A 61 9.46 26.33 6.01
CA MET A 61 10.52 26.09 7.00
C MET A 61 10.16 26.60 8.40
N ASP A 62 8.91 27.02 8.58
CA ASP A 62 8.42 27.56 9.85
C ASP A 62 8.41 26.46 10.92
N GLU A 63 8.98 26.74 12.11
CA GLU A 63 9.13 25.73 13.17
C GLU A 63 7.78 25.10 13.59
N GLU A 64 6.71 25.90 13.60
CA GLU A 64 5.37 25.45 13.97
C GLU A 64 4.82 24.43 12.95
N PHE A 65 4.94 24.73 11.66
CA PHE A 65 4.59 23.81 10.57
C PHE A 65 5.43 22.54 10.62
N LEU A 66 6.76 22.67 10.75
CA LEU A 66 7.66 21.50 10.76
C LEU A 66 7.35 20.55 11.91
N LYS A 67 6.95 21.08 13.06
CA LYS A 67 6.55 20.25 14.20
C LYS A 67 5.24 19.50 13.95
N GLU A 68 4.24 20.15 13.36
CA GLU A 68 2.97 19.50 13.02
C GLU A 68 3.15 18.48 11.90
N ALA A 69 3.87 18.86 10.84
CA ALA A 69 4.15 18.02 9.69
C ALA A 69 4.99 16.79 10.08
N GLY A 70 6.03 17.00 10.89
CA GLY A 70 6.83 15.90 11.42
C GLY A 70 6.00 14.91 12.21
N LYS A 71 5.08 15.39 13.04
CA LYS A 71 4.18 14.52 13.80
C LYS A 71 3.25 13.70 12.89
N LEU A 72 2.71 14.29 11.81
CA LEU A 72 1.88 13.54 10.87
C LEU A 72 2.70 12.44 10.17
N ILE A 73 3.91 12.75 9.71
CA ILE A 73 4.80 11.79 9.06
C ILE A 73 5.23 10.68 10.02
N ASP A 74 5.58 11.01 11.26
CA ASP A 74 5.92 10.02 12.29
C ASP A 74 4.74 9.07 12.55
N ASN A 75 3.52 9.61 12.69
CA ASN A 75 2.31 8.80 12.83
C ASN A 75 2.09 7.89 11.60
N LEU A 76 2.31 8.38 10.38
CA LEU A 76 2.20 7.56 9.17
C LEU A 76 3.16 6.38 9.20
N TYR A 77 4.42 6.60 9.58
CA TYR A 77 5.38 5.51 9.74
C TYR A 77 4.98 4.52 10.84
N ASP A 78 4.49 5.02 11.98
CA ASP A 78 4.05 4.19 13.09
C ASP A 78 2.88 3.29 12.68
N GLU A 79 1.84 3.84 12.05
CA GLU A 79 0.70 3.07 11.55
C GLU A 79 1.13 2.09 10.42
N PHE A 80 2.03 2.53 9.53
CA PHE A 80 2.59 1.69 8.46
C PHE A 80 3.26 0.43 9.01
N TYR A 81 4.21 0.60 9.95
CA TYR A 81 4.92 -0.54 10.54
C TYR A 81 4.05 -1.37 11.51
N SER A 82 2.95 -0.80 12.01
CA SER A 82 2.02 -1.47 12.92
C SER A 82 0.93 -2.29 12.24
N PHE A 83 0.91 -2.36 10.90
CA PHE A 83 -0.14 -3.05 10.11
C PHE A 83 -1.53 -2.44 10.30
N GLU A 84 -1.59 -1.14 10.60
CA GLU A 84 -2.81 -0.41 10.86
C GLU A 84 -3.29 0.36 9.61
N ASP A 85 -4.53 0.85 9.65
CA ASP A 85 -5.11 1.59 8.54
C ASP A 85 -4.66 3.05 8.56
N MET A 86 -3.95 3.47 7.52
CA MET A 86 -3.44 4.84 7.37
C MET A 86 -4.42 5.79 6.66
N LYS A 87 -5.61 5.33 6.26
CA LYS A 87 -6.51 6.09 5.37
C LYS A 87 -6.81 7.51 5.84
N LEU A 88 -7.06 7.72 7.14
CA LEU A 88 -7.35 9.06 7.68
C LEU A 88 -6.12 9.98 7.63
N LEU A 89 -4.93 9.45 7.95
CA LEU A 89 -3.67 10.21 7.90
C LEU A 89 -3.31 10.56 6.46
N LEU A 90 -3.51 9.63 5.52
CA LEU A 90 -3.31 9.87 4.09
C LEU A 90 -4.30 10.90 3.54
N GLN A 91 -5.54 10.91 4.00
CA GLN A 91 -6.51 11.95 3.66
C GLN A 91 -6.07 13.33 4.15
N GLU A 92 -5.58 13.43 5.39
CA GLU A 92 -5.02 14.69 5.91
C GLU A 92 -3.79 15.14 5.10
N LEU A 93 -2.88 14.21 4.79
CA LEU A 93 -1.70 14.48 3.96
C LEU A 93 -2.09 14.98 2.56
N LYS A 94 -3.14 14.39 1.95
CA LYS A 94 -3.65 14.81 0.64
C LYS A 94 -4.23 16.22 0.64
N GLN A 95 -4.96 16.60 1.70
CA GLN A 95 -5.54 17.94 1.82
C GLN A 95 -4.45 19.03 1.89
N LYS A 96 -3.31 18.72 2.50
CA LYS A 96 -2.16 19.63 2.64
C LYS A 96 -1.01 19.28 1.69
N LYS A 97 -1.29 18.54 0.61
CA LYS A 97 -0.26 17.95 -0.27
C LYS A 97 0.76 18.99 -0.75
N GLU A 98 0.31 20.14 -1.23
CA GLU A 98 1.20 21.16 -1.78
C GLU A 98 2.19 21.71 -0.75
N ASP A 99 1.72 21.98 0.47
CA ASP A 99 2.56 22.47 1.58
C ASP A 99 3.65 21.45 1.91
N TYR A 100 3.28 20.17 1.98
CA TYR A 100 4.22 19.08 2.30
C TYR A 100 5.23 18.82 1.17
N LEU A 101 4.81 18.89 -0.10
CA LEU A 101 5.72 18.80 -1.26
C LEU A 101 6.69 20.00 -1.33
N ASN A 102 6.32 21.12 -0.71
CA ASN A 102 7.18 22.29 -0.57
C ASN A 102 7.76 22.39 0.84
N SER A 103 8.10 21.26 1.45
CA SER A 103 8.75 21.20 2.77
C SER A 103 9.88 20.17 2.80
N PRO A 104 10.64 20.06 3.90
CA PRO A 104 11.59 18.96 4.11
C PRO A 104 10.96 17.56 4.01
N TYR A 105 9.64 17.43 4.22
CA TYR A 105 8.89 16.16 4.16
C TYR A 105 8.44 15.76 2.75
N LEU A 106 8.93 16.44 1.71
CA LEU A 106 8.64 16.14 0.30
C LEU A 106 8.77 14.64 -0.02
N LEU A 107 9.88 14.01 0.36
CA LEU A 107 10.13 12.61 0.00
C LEU A 107 9.19 11.65 0.71
N ASP A 108 8.96 11.83 2.00
CA ASP A 108 8.00 11.01 2.76
C ASP A 108 6.60 11.14 2.16
N THR A 109 6.22 12.37 1.78
CA THR A 109 4.93 12.65 1.15
C THR A 109 4.78 11.92 -0.18
N LEU A 110 5.78 12.01 -1.06
CA LEU A 110 5.76 11.29 -2.33
C LEU A 110 5.69 9.77 -2.13
N LEU A 111 6.41 9.22 -1.15
CA LEU A 111 6.42 7.79 -0.85
C LEU A 111 5.05 7.30 -0.35
N PHE A 112 4.44 8.00 0.60
CA PHE A 112 3.14 7.62 1.15
C PHE A 112 1.99 7.79 0.15
N LEU A 113 2.04 8.83 -0.69
CA LEU A 113 1.07 8.98 -1.77
C LEU A 113 1.19 7.87 -2.83
N GLU A 114 2.42 7.48 -3.17
CA GLU A 114 2.68 6.39 -4.12
C GLU A 114 2.23 5.02 -3.58
N LEU A 115 2.36 4.78 -2.27
CA LEU A 115 1.84 3.57 -1.62
C LEU A 115 0.32 3.45 -1.76
N GLU A 116 -0.39 4.58 -1.73
CA GLU A 116 -1.85 4.60 -1.83
C GLU A 116 -2.35 4.51 -3.27
N SER A 117 -1.70 5.20 -4.22
CA SER A 117 -2.25 5.35 -5.58
C SER A 117 -2.09 4.10 -6.45
N GLN A 118 -1.09 3.24 -6.21
CA GLN A 118 -0.72 2.08 -7.04
C GLN A 118 -0.64 2.34 -8.58
N GLN A 119 -0.79 3.57 -9.04
CA GLN A 119 -0.73 4.08 -10.41
C GLN A 119 -0.05 5.45 -10.43
N GLU A 120 0.68 5.70 -11.53
CA GLU A 120 1.43 6.91 -11.94
C GLU A 120 1.54 8.05 -10.89
N GLY A 121 2.44 7.90 -9.92
CA GLY A 121 2.97 9.02 -9.14
C GLY A 121 4.19 9.68 -9.81
N GLU A 122 4.63 10.83 -9.29
CA GLU A 122 5.86 11.49 -9.75
C GLU A 122 7.05 10.51 -9.71
N GLU A 123 7.94 10.58 -10.70
CA GLU A 123 9.11 9.70 -10.73
C GLU A 123 9.94 9.88 -9.45
N LEU A 124 10.00 8.85 -8.60
CA LEU A 124 10.83 8.80 -7.38
C LEU A 124 12.31 8.58 -7.69
N ASN A 125 12.64 8.07 -8.88
CA ASN A 125 14.01 7.72 -9.30
C ASN A 125 15.03 8.88 -9.19
N PRO A 126 14.70 10.14 -9.54
CA PRO A 126 15.61 11.27 -9.37
C PRO A 126 16.02 11.52 -7.92
N TYR A 127 15.17 11.13 -6.96
CA TYR A 127 15.35 11.39 -5.53
C TYR A 127 16.06 10.27 -4.77
N VAL A 128 16.26 9.09 -5.38
CA VAL A 128 16.84 7.91 -4.71
C VAL A 128 18.16 8.23 -4.00
N THR A 129 18.99 9.11 -4.58
CA THR A 129 20.29 9.42 -3.99
C THR A 129 20.24 10.36 -2.78
N CYS A 130 19.12 11.05 -2.54
CA CYS A 130 18.92 11.91 -1.38
C CYS A 130 17.95 11.32 -0.35
N MET A 131 17.45 10.10 -0.56
CA MET A 131 16.64 9.40 0.42
C MET A 131 17.47 9.03 1.66
N GLU A 132 16.89 9.28 2.82
CA GLU A 132 17.36 8.69 4.07
C GLU A 132 17.05 7.20 4.12
N GLN A 133 17.61 6.48 5.11
CA GLN A 133 17.46 5.04 5.19
C GLN A 133 15.99 4.60 5.22
N LYS A 134 15.16 5.20 6.09
CA LYS A 134 13.71 4.89 6.20
C LYS A 134 12.98 5.12 4.88
N GLN A 135 13.24 6.25 4.22
CA GLN A 135 12.66 6.60 2.93
C GLN A 135 13.07 5.58 1.84
N TYR A 136 14.33 5.16 1.85
CA TYR A 136 14.85 4.19 0.88
C TYR A 136 14.26 2.79 1.09
N GLU A 137 14.03 2.38 2.34
CA GLU A 137 13.33 1.13 2.68
C GLU A 137 11.91 1.11 2.07
N VAL A 138 11.14 2.19 2.27
CA VAL A 138 9.80 2.34 1.69
C VAL A 138 9.85 2.36 0.17
N TYR A 139 10.84 3.04 -0.42
CA TYR A 139 11.04 3.04 -1.88
C TYR A 139 11.26 1.62 -2.42
N LEU A 140 12.16 0.83 -1.82
CA LEU A 140 12.40 -0.56 -2.23
C LEU A 140 11.15 -1.43 -2.08
N TYR A 141 10.36 -1.19 -1.04
CA TYR A 141 9.07 -1.85 -0.84
C TYR A 141 8.06 -1.51 -1.96
N ILE A 142 7.96 -0.23 -2.35
CA ILE A 142 7.14 0.21 -3.50
C ILE A 142 7.60 -0.46 -4.80
N GLN A 143 8.92 -0.59 -5.03
CA GLN A 143 9.43 -1.31 -6.21
C GLN A 143 8.96 -2.77 -6.23
N CYS A 144 8.93 -3.44 -5.06
CA CYS A 144 8.41 -4.80 -4.93
C CYS A 144 6.92 -4.88 -5.28
N LEU A 145 6.11 -3.92 -4.81
CA LEU A 145 4.69 -3.81 -5.15
C LEU A 145 4.47 -3.65 -6.66
N LYS A 146 5.34 -2.87 -7.32
CA LYS A 146 5.35 -2.70 -8.79
C LYS A 146 5.88 -3.91 -9.57
N GLY A 147 6.23 -5.00 -8.87
CA GLY A 147 6.70 -6.25 -9.48
C GLY A 147 8.21 -6.31 -9.74
N ILE A 148 8.97 -5.26 -9.40
CA ILE A 148 10.44 -5.26 -9.50
C ILE A 148 11.00 -5.92 -8.24
N ASP A 149 11.75 -7.03 -8.41
CA ASP A 149 12.25 -7.78 -7.25
C ASP A 149 13.39 -7.04 -6.53
N LYS A 150 13.04 -6.33 -5.46
CA LYS A 150 13.92 -5.64 -4.52
C LYS A 150 13.88 -6.24 -3.12
N SER A 151 13.34 -7.45 -3.00
CA SER A 151 13.08 -8.10 -1.71
C SER A 151 14.36 -8.37 -0.91
N GLN A 152 15.42 -8.85 -1.56
CA GLN A 152 16.71 -9.11 -0.92
C GLN A 152 17.38 -7.81 -0.47
N ASP A 153 17.42 -6.79 -1.33
CA ASP A 153 17.98 -5.46 -1.01
C ASP A 153 17.27 -4.89 0.24
N LEU A 154 15.94 -4.98 0.29
CA LEU A 154 15.12 -4.49 1.39
C LEU A 154 15.38 -5.26 2.70
N LEU A 155 15.39 -6.59 2.66
CA LEU A 155 15.60 -7.40 3.87
C LEU A 155 17.06 -7.36 4.37
N HIS A 156 18.03 -7.09 3.49
CA HIS A 156 19.41 -6.81 3.92
C HIS A 156 19.51 -5.46 4.63
N LEU A 157 18.71 -4.47 4.20
CA LEU A 157 18.69 -3.15 4.81
C LEU A 157 17.94 -3.13 6.14
N ASN A 158 16.72 -3.68 6.16
CA ASN A 158 15.87 -3.74 7.36
C ASN A 158 14.94 -4.97 7.35
N PRO A 159 15.33 -6.10 7.97
CA PRO A 159 14.51 -7.31 8.07
C PRO A 159 13.48 -7.22 9.21
N ASN A 160 12.65 -6.17 9.23
CA ASN A 160 11.62 -5.98 10.27
C ASN A 160 10.38 -6.86 10.05
N ALA A 161 9.48 -6.89 11.04
CA ALA A 161 8.24 -7.66 11.00
C ALA A 161 7.36 -7.32 9.79
N TYR A 162 7.19 -6.04 9.49
CA TYR A 162 6.34 -5.55 8.41
C TYR A 162 6.82 -6.01 7.04
N TYR A 163 8.04 -5.66 6.65
CA TYR A 163 8.58 -6.00 5.33
C TYR A 163 8.70 -7.52 5.14
N THR A 164 9.16 -8.25 6.16
CA THR A 164 9.25 -9.72 6.09
C THR A 164 7.88 -10.34 5.84
N THR A 165 6.85 -9.88 6.54
CA THR A 165 5.48 -10.40 6.38
C THR A 165 4.90 -10.02 5.01
N GLN A 166 4.99 -8.75 4.61
CA GLN A 166 4.44 -8.28 3.32
C GLN A 166 5.11 -8.94 2.12
N LEU A 167 6.44 -9.13 2.15
CA LEU A 167 7.13 -9.86 1.09
C LEU A 167 6.67 -11.33 1.03
N GLY A 168 6.45 -11.97 2.18
CA GLY A 168 5.86 -13.32 2.23
C GLY A 168 4.46 -13.38 1.62
N ILE A 169 3.63 -12.37 1.88
CA ILE A 169 2.29 -12.22 1.27
C ILE A 169 2.40 -12.11 -0.25
N MET A 170 3.31 -11.26 -0.76
CA MET A 170 3.54 -11.10 -2.20
C MET A 170 3.98 -12.41 -2.87
N ARG A 171 4.88 -13.17 -2.23
CA ARG A 171 5.32 -14.49 -2.74
C ARG A 171 4.13 -15.47 -2.79
N CYS A 172 3.28 -15.47 -1.77
CA CYS A 172 2.07 -16.30 -1.75
C CYS A 172 1.13 -15.94 -2.91
N GLN A 173 0.89 -14.65 -3.16
CA GLN A 173 0.04 -14.18 -4.25
C GLN A 173 0.58 -14.54 -5.63
N LYS A 174 1.92 -14.59 -5.79
CA LYS A 174 2.58 -15.06 -7.01
C LYS A 174 2.63 -16.59 -7.15
N GLY A 175 2.06 -17.34 -6.19
CA GLY A 175 2.09 -18.80 -6.17
C GLY A 175 3.45 -19.40 -5.75
N GLN A 176 4.39 -18.58 -5.28
CA GLN A 176 5.72 -18.99 -4.82
C GLN A 176 5.64 -19.48 -3.36
N TYR A 177 4.86 -20.55 -3.13
CA TYR A 177 4.43 -20.93 -1.79
C TYR A 177 5.58 -21.35 -0.86
N VAL A 178 6.64 -21.99 -1.37
CA VAL A 178 7.76 -22.42 -0.52
C VAL A 178 8.51 -21.21 0.06
N GLU A 179 8.85 -20.24 -0.79
CA GLU A 179 9.47 -18.97 -0.37
C GLU A 179 8.53 -18.16 0.55
N ALA A 180 7.23 -18.17 0.24
CA ALA A 180 6.22 -17.53 1.08
C ALA A 180 6.20 -18.13 2.49
N LEU A 181 6.26 -19.46 2.63
CA LEU A 181 6.28 -20.11 3.94
C LEU A 181 7.47 -19.67 4.80
N GLU A 182 8.68 -19.58 4.21
CA GLU A 182 9.88 -19.15 4.94
C GLU A 182 9.72 -17.72 5.48
N LEU A 183 9.29 -16.80 4.62
CA LEU A 183 9.08 -15.40 5.00
C LEU A 183 7.93 -15.23 5.99
N LEU A 184 6.79 -15.89 5.77
CA LEU A 184 5.61 -15.74 6.63
C LEU A 184 5.81 -16.37 8.01
N LEU A 185 6.53 -17.50 8.12
CA LEU A 185 6.91 -18.06 9.43
C LEU A 185 7.80 -17.08 10.18
N LYS A 186 8.81 -16.50 9.50
CA LYS A 186 9.70 -15.52 10.12
C LYS A 186 8.97 -14.23 10.50
N GLY A 187 8.11 -13.73 9.62
CA GLY A 187 7.28 -12.56 9.84
C GLY A 187 6.34 -12.74 11.03
N TYR A 188 5.70 -13.91 11.15
CA TYR A 188 4.87 -14.25 12.31
C TYR A 188 5.66 -14.20 13.63
N GLU A 189 6.87 -14.78 13.66
CA GLU A 189 7.73 -14.73 14.86
C GLU A 189 8.11 -13.30 15.24
N LEU A 190 8.50 -12.48 14.26
CA LEU A 190 8.84 -11.07 14.48
C LEU A 190 7.63 -10.30 15.02
N CYS A 191 6.46 -10.44 14.38
CA CYS A 191 5.22 -9.82 14.82
C CYS A 191 4.85 -10.25 16.26
N ALA A 192 5.01 -11.53 16.59
CA ALA A 192 4.72 -12.04 17.93
C ALA A 192 5.67 -11.49 19.00
N ASN A 193 6.95 -11.30 18.67
CA ASN A 193 7.94 -10.73 19.58
C ASN A 193 7.75 -9.22 19.79
N GLU A 194 7.31 -8.51 18.76
CA GLU A 194 7.13 -7.05 18.77
C GLU A 194 5.72 -6.62 19.19
N GLY A 195 4.74 -7.53 19.20
CA GLY A 195 3.37 -7.28 19.64
C GLY A 195 2.39 -6.88 18.52
N TYR A 196 2.76 -7.06 17.25
CA TYR A 196 1.91 -6.72 16.10
C TYR A 196 0.87 -7.81 15.81
N VAL A 197 -0.26 -7.75 16.53
CA VAL A 197 -1.33 -8.76 16.45
C VAL A 197 -1.96 -8.85 15.04
N LYS A 198 -2.11 -7.72 14.34
CA LYS A 198 -2.59 -7.71 12.95
C LYS A 198 -1.61 -8.38 11.99
N GLY A 199 -0.32 -8.09 12.11
CA GLY A 199 0.72 -8.78 11.36
C GLY A 199 0.75 -10.30 11.62
N MET A 200 0.51 -10.73 12.87
CA MET A 200 0.34 -12.16 13.19
C MET A 200 -0.88 -12.78 12.50
N LEU A 201 -2.00 -12.07 12.43
CA LEU A 201 -3.21 -12.51 11.74
C LEU A 201 -2.97 -12.69 10.25
N ASP A 202 -2.39 -11.67 9.61
CA ASP A 202 -2.07 -11.69 8.18
C ASP A 202 -1.11 -12.83 7.86
N ALA A 203 -0.01 -12.97 8.61
CA ALA A 203 0.95 -14.03 8.42
C ALA A 203 0.30 -15.43 8.49
N GLN A 204 -0.54 -15.69 9.50
CA GLN A 204 -1.22 -17.00 9.64
C GLN A 204 -2.25 -17.26 8.54
N SER A 205 -2.96 -16.22 8.09
CA SER A 205 -3.90 -16.32 6.97
C SER A 205 -3.19 -16.73 5.68
N PHE A 206 -2.06 -16.07 5.37
CA PHE A 206 -1.28 -16.38 4.17
C PHE A 206 -0.44 -17.66 4.28
N LEU A 207 -0.06 -18.09 5.49
CA LEU A 207 0.44 -19.45 5.72
C LEU A 207 -0.64 -20.49 5.37
N GLY A 208 -1.88 -20.24 5.78
CA GLY A 208 -3.04 -21.03 5.38
C GLY A 208 -3.17 -21.15 3.87
N ASN A 209 -3.17 -20.02 3.15
CA ASN A 209 -3.18 -19.98 1.68
C ASN A 209 -2.00 -20.77 1.07
N SER A 210 -0.79 -20.58 1.58
CA SER A 210 0.41 -21.24 1.06
C SER A 210 0.36 -22.76 1.25
N TYR A 211 -0.08 -23.24 2.42
CA TYR A 211 -0.28 -24.67 2.66
C TYR A 211 -1.41 -25.26 1.82
N ALA A 212 -2.48 -24.49 1.54
CA ALA A 212 -3.52 -24.90 0.61
C ALA A 212 -2.94 -25.10 -0.80
N GLY A 213 -2.18 -24.13 -1.31
CA GLY A 213 -1.51 -24.23 -2.62
C GLY A 213 -0.53 -25.41 -2.74
N LEU A 214 0.03 -25.88 -1.62
CA LEU A 214 0.92 -27.03 -1.54
C LEU A 214 0.22 -28.36 -1.20
N ASN A 215 -1.12 -28.37 -1.16
CA ASN A 215 -1.93 -29.54 -0.80
C ASN A 215 -1.61 -30.11 0.60
N LYS A 216 -1.27 -29.24 1.56
CA LYS A 216 -0.95 -29.60 2.95
C LYS A 216 -2.15 -29.32 3.88
N ASN A 217 -3.21 -30.11 3.74
CA ASN A 217 -4.49 -29.91 4.42
C ASN A 217 -4.37 -29.68 5.94
N GLU A 218 -3.65 -30.55 6.65
CA GLU A 218 -3.50 -30.43 8.12
C GLU A 218 -2.81 -29.12 8.54
N LEU A 219 -1.79 -28.69 7.80
CA LEU A 219 -1.05 -27.46 8.08
C LEU A 219 -1.86 -26.20 7.72
N MET A 220 -2.62 -26.26 6.62
CA MET A 220 -3.58 -25.24 6.24
C MET A 220 -4.61 -25.02 7.36
N LEU A 221 -5.28 -26.07 7.81
CA LEU A 221 -6.28 -26.01 8.88
C LEU A 221 -5.67 -25.50 10.19
N ARG A 222 -4.44 -25.94 10.53
CA ARG A 222 -3.74 -25.45 11.72
C ARG A 222 -3.50 -23.94 11.66
N SER A 223 -3.02 -23.44 10.53
CA SER A 223 -2.72 -22.01 10.35
C SER A 223 -3.99 -21.17 10.41
N TYR A 224 -5.04 -21.57 9.68
CA TYR A 224 -6.32 -20.87 9.75
C TYR A 224 -6.99 -20.92 11.12
N LYS A 225 -6.83 -22.00 11.88
CA LYS A 225 -7.33 -22.08 13.25
C LYS A 225 -6.65 -21.07 14.17
N VAL A 226 -5.36 -20.79 13.97
CA VAL A 226 -4.66 -19.73 14.70
C VAL A 226 -5.18 -18.36 14.24
N ALA A 227 -5.24 -18.11 12.93
CA ALA A 227 -5.76 -16.87 12.37
C ALA A 227 -7.19 -16.56 12.88
N ALA A 228 -8.09 -17.55 12.89
CA ALA A 228 -9.47 -17.37 13.35
C ALA A 228 -9.56 -17.02 14.85
N ARG A 229 -8.65 -17.54 15.69
CA ARG A 229 -8.58 -17.16 17.11
C ARG A 229 -8.11 -15.73 17.30
N ILE A 230 -7.13 -15.29 16.50
CA ILE A 230 -6.64 -13.91 16.51
C ILE A 230 -7.76 -12.98 16.04
N ALA A 231 -8.37 -13.25 14.88
CA ALA A 231 -9.49 -12.47 14.34
C ALA A 231 -10.66 -12.36 15.34
N LYS A 232 -11.01 -13.45 16.02
CA LYS A 232 -12.03 -13.44 17.09
C LYS A 232 -11.64 -12.51 18.25
N SER A 233 -10.37 -12.46 18.62
CA SER A 233 -9.87 -11.59 19.69
C SER A 233 -9.90 -10.11 19.27
N LEU A 234 -9.69 -9.84 17.98
CA LEU A 234 -9.82 -8.52 17.35
C LEU A 234 -11.28 -8.13 17.06
N LYS A 235 -12.24 -9.04 17.29
CA LYS A 235 -13.66 -8.89 16.93
C LYS A 235 -13.87 -8.64 15.42
N ASP A 236 -13.00 -9.20 14.60
CA ASP A 236 -13.08 -9.11 13.13
C ASP A 236 -13.85 -10.30 12.56
N ASP A 237 -15.18 -10.25 12.69
CA ASP A 237 -16.06 -11.28 12.14
C ASP A 237 -15.99 -11.36 10.62
N LYS A 238 -15.63 -10.26 9.95
CA LYS A 238 -15.44 -10.24 8.49
C LYS A 238 -14.26 -11.10 8.09
N PHE A 239 -13.13 -11.00 8.80
CA PHE A 239 -11.95 -11.83 8.54
C PHE A 239 -12.20 -13.30 8.84
N ILE A 240 -12.97 -13.64 9.88
CA ILE A 240 -13.38 -15.02 10.16
C ILE A 240 -14.17 -15.61 8.97
N ARG A 241 -15.08 -14.84 8.37
CA ARG A 241 -15.81 -15.26 7.16
C ARG A 241 -14.85 -15.50 5.98
N THR A 242 -13.85 -14.64 5.80
CA THR A 242 -12.81 -14.83 4.76
C THR A 242 -12.04 -16.14 4.98
N ILE A 243 -11.65 -16.44 6.22
CA ILE A 243 -10.98 -17.71 6.57
C ILE A 243 -11.86 -18.91 6.21
N ASN A 244 -13.14 -18.89 6.61
CA ASN A 244 -14.09 -19.97 6.31
C ASN A 244 -14.26 -20.15 4.80
N TYR A 245 -14.37 -19.06 4.05
CA TYR A 245 -14.40 -19.11 2.58
C TYR A 245 -13.15 -19.76 2.01
N ASN A 246 -11.95 -19.36 2.45
CA ASN A 246 -10.69 -19.91 1.94
C ASN A 246 -10.54 -21.40 2.26
N ILE A 247 -10.90 -21.83 3.47
CA ILE A 247 -10.94 -23.26 3.83
C ILE A 247 -11.91 -24.01 2.92
N GLY A 248 -13.14 -23.50 2.78
CA GLY A 248 -14.16 -24.12 1.94
C GLY A 248 -13.73 -24.25 0.48
N ALA A 249 -13.10 -23.20 -0.07
CA ALA A 249 -12.57 -23.20 -1.44
C ALA A 249 -11.47 -24.25 -1.63
N ALA A 250 -10.50 -24.34 -0.71
CA ALA A 250 -9.42 -25.32 -0.78
C ALA A 250 -9.93 -26.77 -0.66
N LEU A 251 -10.85 -27.02 0.28
CA LEU A 251 -11.47 -28.34 0.45
C LEU A 251 -12.25 -28.77 -0.79
N LEU A 252 -12.94 -27.83 -1.44
CA LEU A 252 -13.66 -28.09 -2.69
C LEU A 252 -12.72 -28.51 -3.82
N GLU A 253 -11.56 -27.86 -3.93
CA GLU A 253 -10.52 -28.19 -4.90
C GLU A 253 -9.91 -29.57 -4.66
N TRP A 254 -9.84 -30.01 -3.40
CA TRP A 254 -9.46 -31.38 -3.02
C TRP A 254 -10.62 -32.38 -3.06
N ASN A 255 -11.76 -32.00 -3.64
CA ASN A 255 -12.96 -32.82 -3.77
C ASN A 255 -13.55 -33.30 -2.43
N GLN A 256 -13.27 -32.58 -1.33
CA GLN A 256 -13.88 -32.80 -0.01
C GLN A 256 -15.18 -31.99 0.12
N VAL A 257 -16.13 -32.29 -0.78
CA VAL A 257 -17.30 -31.46 -1.08
C VAL A 257 -18.17 -31.18 0.16
N GLN A 258 -18.41 -32.20 0.99
CA GLN A 258 -19.27 -32.05 2.17
C GLN A 258 -18.67 -31.08 3.19
N GLN A 259 -17.37 -31.21 3.49
CA GLN A 259 -16.69 -30.31 4.42
C GLN A 259 -16.59 -28.89 3.83
N ALA A 260 -16.33 -28.77 2.53
CA ALA A 260 -16.33 -27.48 1.84
C ALA A 260 -17.67 -26.75 2.03
N LYS A 261 -18.80 -27.46 1.86
CA LYS A 261 -20.14 -26.94 2.09
C LYS A 261 -20.32 -26.42 3.53
N GLU A 262 -19.92 -27.20 4.54
CA GLU A 262 -20.05 -26.83 5.96
C GLU A 262 -19.28 -25.55 6.34
N TYR A 263 -18.10 -25.33 5.76
CA TYR A 263 -17.36 -24.08 5.96
C TYR A 263 -17.99 -22.91 5.20
N LEU A 264 -18.43 -23.15 3.96
CA LEU A 264 -19.08 -22.11 3.15
C LEU A 264 -20.40 -21.65 3.79
N GLU A 265 -21.21 -22.53 4.39
CA GLU A 265 -22.45 -22.15 5.10
C GLU A 265 -22.24 -21.14 6.24
N GLN A 266 -21.03 -21.07 6.79
CA GLN A 266 -20.67 -20.09 7.83
C GLN A 266 -20.34 -18.70 7.27
N CYS A 267 -20.34 -18.53 5.94
CA CYS A 267 -20.15 -17.25 5.26
C CYS A 267 -21.50 -16.54 5.09
N THR A 268 -22.02 -15.93 6.16
CA THR A 268 -23.39 -15.38 6.21
C THR A 268 -23.68 -14.21 5.28
N ASP A 269 -22.65 -13.45 4.86
CA ASP A 269 -22.75 -12.39 3.86
C ASP A 269 -21.77 -12.68 2.71
N GLY A 270 -22.19 -13.57 1.82
CA GLY A 270 -21.35 -14.10 0.76
C GLY A 270 -20.80 -13.02 -0.16
N SER A 271 -19.48 -12.98 -0.33
CA SER A 271 -18.87 -12.37 -1.52
C SER A 271 -19.44 -13.03 -2.77
N ILE A 272 -19.32 -12.39 -3.94
CA ILE A 272 -19.76 -13.00 -5.21
C ILE A 272 -19.12 -14.38 -5.40
N LEU A 273 -17.86 -14.51 -5.00
CA LEU A 273 -17.09 -15.77 -5.04
C LEU A 273 -17.67 -16.88 -4.14
N PHE A 274 -18.26 -16.53 -3.00
CA PHE A 274 -18.94 -17.50 -2.14
C PHE A 274 -20.09 -18.19 -2.90
N TYR A 275 -20.94 -17.44 -3.59
CA TYR A 275 -22.10 -18.02 -4.29
C TYR A 275 -21.67 -19.03 -5.35
N GLN A 276 -20.59 -18.73 -6.07
CA GLN A 276 -20.02 -19.64 -7.06
C GLN A 276 -19.54 -20.94 -6.41
N LYS A 277 -18.66 -20.85 -5.39
CA LYS A 277 -18.10 -22.05 -4.73
C LYS A 277 -19.18 -22.87 -4.02
N TYR A 278 -20.18 -22.21 -3.43
CA TYR A 278 -21.30 -22.88 -2.75
C TYR A 278 -22.22 -23.61 -3.74
N ALA A 279 -22.54 -23.00 -4.88
CA ALA A 279 -23.30 -23.65 -5.94
C ALA A 279 -22.60 -24.90 -6.49
N ILE A 280 -21.28 -24.85 -6.70
CA ILE A 280 -20.50 -26.02 -7.13
C ILE A 280 -20.58 -27.15 -6.07
N CYS A 281 -20.58 -26.82 -4.78
CA CYS A 281 -20.77 -27.83 -3.73
C CYS A 281 -22.15 -28.49 -3.84
N LEU A 282 -23.21 -27.70 -4.01
CA LEU A 282 -24.59 -28.20 -4.15
C LEU A 282 -24.74 -29.09 -5.39
N GLU A 283 -24.20 -28.66 -6.53
CA GLU A 283 -24.22 -29.43 -7.78
C GLU A 283 -23.50 -30.78 -7.63
N LYS A 284 -22.31 -30.78 -7.03
CA LYS A 284 -21.53 -32.01 -6.76
C LYS A 284 -22.23 -32.96 -5.78
N LEU A 285 -23.11 -32.45 -4.93
CA LEU A 285 -23.94 -33.24 -4.01
C LEU A 285 -25.30 -33.64 -4.62
N GLY A 286 -25.60 -33.22 -5.86
CA GLY A 286 -26.83 -33.54 -6.57
C GLY A 286 -28.01 -32.61 -6.32
N ASP A 287 -27.82 -31.50 -5.59
CA ASP A 287 -28.86 -30.50 -5.34
C ASP A 287 -28.85 -29.39 -6.40
N TYR A 288 -29.21 -29.77 -7.62
CA TYR A 288 -29.20 -28.86 -8.78
C TYR A 288 -30.19 -27.70 -8.65
N GLU A 289 -31.32 -27.93 -7.99
CA GLU A 289 -32.35 -26.90 -7.81
C GLU A 289 -31.83 -25.79 -6.87
N GLN A 290 -31.25 -26.16 -5.74
CA GLN A 290 -30.67 -25.18 -4.82
C GLN A 290 -29.43 -24.52 -5.42
N ALA A 291 -28.60 -25.26 -6.16
CA ALA A 291 -27.46 -24.70 -6.88
C ALA A 291 -27.89 -23.57 -7.83
N GLY A 292 -28.94 -23.78 -8.64
CA GLY A 292 -29.50 -22.77 -9.54
C GLY A 292 -29.99 -21.52 -8.80
N LYS A 293 -30.70 -21.70 -7.68
CA LYS A 293 -31.16 -20.59 -6.82
C LYS A 293 -30.00 -19.77 -6.25
N ILE A 294 -28.94 -20.44 -5.80
CA ILE A 294 -27.74 -19.78 -5.24
C ILE A 294 -26.99 -19.00 -6.32
N LEU A 295 -26.82 -19.57 -7.50
CA LEU A 295 -26.20 -18.88 -8.63
C LEU A 295 -26.98 -17.64 -9.04
N GLN A 296 -28.32 -17.73 -9.09
CA GLN A 296 -29.16 -16.58 -9.42
C GLN A 296 -29.01 -15.44 -8.40
N LYS A 297 -28.91 -15.77 -7.10
CA LYS A 297 -28.62 -14.77 -6.05
C LYS A 297 -27.25 -14.14 -6.24
N GLY A 298 -26.23 -14.95 -6.53
CA GLY A 298 -24.88 -14.47 -6.82
C GLY A 298 -24.83 -13.54 -8.04
N PHE A 299 -25.55 -13.89 -9.10
CA PHE A 299 -25.67 -13.09 -10.31
C PHE A 299 -26.34 -11.73 -10.05
N LEU A 300 -27.45 -11.70 -9.31
CA LEU A 300 -28.10 -10.45 -8.95
C LEU A 300 -27.18 -9.54 -8.13
N LYS A 301 -26.41 -10.12 -7.20
CA LYS A 301 -25.45 -9.37 -6.38
C LYS A 301 -24.29 -8.81 -7.21
N LEU A 302 -23.81 -9.58 -8.20
CA LEU A 302 -22.80 -9.11 -9.15
C LEU A 302 -23.34 -7.94 -9.99
N GLN A 303 -24.57 -8.05 -10.49
CA GLN A 303 -25.19 -6.98 -11.28
C GLN A 303 -25.31 -5.68 -10.47
N GLN A 304 -25.79 -5.78 -9.22
CA GLN A 304 -25.88 -4.63 -8.31
C GLN A 304 -24.51 -4.00 -8.02
N ALA A 305 -23.46 -4.81 -7.92
CA ALA A 305 -22.10 -4.31 -7.71
C ALA A 305 -21.58 -3.54 -8.93
N ILE A 306 -21.83 -4.05 -10.14
CA ILE A 306 -21.47 -3.37 -11.40
C ILE A 306 -22.22 -2.05 -11.53
N GLU A 307 -23.53 -2.04 -11.29
CA GLU A 307 -24.36 -0.83 -11.36
C GLU A 307 -23.86 0.24 -10.36
N ALA A 308 -23.52 -0.16 -9.13
CA ALA A 308 -22.96 0.76 -8.13
C ALA A 308 -21.57 1.32 -8.53
N GLU A 309 -20.74 0.52 -9.19
CA GLU A 309 -19.42 0.94 -9.69
C GLU A 309 -19.56 1.94 -10.84
N GLU A 310 -20.50 1.70 -11.77
CA GLU A 310 -20.82 2.65 -12.85
C GLU A 310 -21.36 3.98 -12.32
N GLU A 311 -22.22 3.97 -11.30
CA GLU A 311 -22.72 5.19 -10.65
C GLU A 311 -21.60 5.98 -9.95
N LEU A 312 -20.65 5.30 -9.31
CA LEU A 312 -19.47 5.92 -8.67
C LEU A 312 -18.52 6.53 -9.72
N GLU A 313 -18.32 5.85 -10.85
CA GLU A 313 -17.55 6.38 -11.97
C GLU A 313 -18.22 7.60 -12.60
N GLN A 314 -19.56 7.63 -12.67
CA GLN A 314 -20.28 8.79 -13.21
C GLN A 314 -20.15 10.00 -12.27
N LYS A 315 -20.32 9.81 -10.96
CA LYS A 315 -20.16 10.88 -9.96
C LYS A 315 -18.74 11.45 -9.93
N SER A 316 -17.72 10.60 -9.95
CA SER A 316 -16.32 11.06 -9.98
C SER A 316 -15.97 11.83 -11.26
N LYS A 317 -16.57 11.47 -12.40
CA LYS A 317 -16.44 12.23 -13.67
C LYS A 317 -17.22 13.55 -13.67
N GLU A 318 -18.29 13.67 -12.88
CA GLU A 318 -19.04 14.92 -12.70
C GLU A 318 -18.31 15.87 -11.74
N GLU A 319 -17.81 15.37 -10.61
CA GLU A 319 -16.99 16.13 -9.65
C GLU A 319 -15.71 16.68 -10.30
N ALA A 320 -14.98 15.85 -11.07
CA ALA A 320 -13.79 16.30 -11.81
C ALA A 320 -14.10 17.36 -12.89
N LYS A 321 -15.34 17.38 -13.43
CA LYS A 321 -15.77 18.40 -14.38
C LYS A 321 -16.15 19.71 -13.70
N GLU A 322 -16.68 19.66 -12.48
CA GLU A 322 -16.98 20.86 -11.69
C GLU A 322 -15.70 21.53 -11.19
N GLU A 323 -14.73 20.75 -10.68
CA GLU A 323 -13.39 21.26 -10.29
C GLU A 323 -12.67 21.92 -11.48
N SER A 324 -12.71 21.30 -12.67
CA SER A 324 -12.09 21.86 -13.88
C SER A 324 -12.76 23.15 -14.41
N LYS A 325 -14.01 23.41 -14.00
CA LYS A 325 -14.73 24.64 -14.36
C LYS A 325 -14.41 25.77 -13.38
N GLU A 326 -14.32 25.47 -12.09
CA GLU A 326 -13.91 26.45 -11.07
C GLU A 326 -12.47 26.95 -11.31
N GLU A 327 -11.54 26.08 -11.71
CA GLU A 327 -10.18 26.48 -12.10
C GLU A 327 -10.10 27.31 -13.40
N SER A 328 -11.16 27.33 -14.21
CA SER A 328 -11.20 28.09 -15.47
C SER A 328 -11.88 29.46 -15.34
N GLU A 329 -12.46 29.76 -14.17
CA GLU A 329 -13.14 31.02 -13.86
C GLU A 329 -12.36 31.94 -12.88
N GLU A 330 -11.17 31.53 -12.42
CA GLU A 330 -10.17 32.38 -11.71
C GLU A 330 -9.07 32.93 -12.63
#